data_AF-A0A6H9HWG7-F1
#
_entry.id   AF-A0A6H9HWG7-F1
#
_cell.length_a   1.000
_cell.length_b   1.000
_cell.length_c   1.000
_cell.angle_alpha   90.00
_cell.angle_beta   90.00
_cell.angle_gamma   90.00
#
_symmetry.space_group_name_H-M   'P 1'
#
loop_
_entity.id
_entity.type
_entity.pdbx_description
1 polymer ?
#
loop_
_entity_poly.entity_id
_entity_poly.type
_entity_poly.pdbx_seq_one_letter_code
_entity_poly.pdbx_strand_id
1 'polypeptide(L)'
;MADFKIKAVNCKNCGSGLVVEVNDNITYCSSCGSGFEINNGDLTPIEINFAAPTMSGNGEIVYKPFWFINAHINIIERDSSGNFFNNLFGSGNNSAGELNFYIPAFYCDINSMKNIASQFTLRNPVASPQKYNTKLTGFVYGKSDAKKLAHFIFISFEAEKSDTIKKFKYDMQFRSFSILGIPFFKLQNGRLKDALLGMEV
;
A
#
# COMPACT_ATOMS: atom_id res chain seq x y z
N MET A 1 -38.74 0.02 4.67
CA MET A 1 -38.03 0.36 3.42
C MET A 1 -36.81 1.15 3.83
N ALA A 2 -35.61 0.73 3.46
CA ALA A 2 -34.41 1.52 3.75
C ALA A 2 -34.39 2.75 2.85
N ASP A 3 -34.28 3.94 3.45
CA ASP A 3 -34.22 5.21 2.74
C ASP A 3 -32.82 5.38 2.13
N PHE A 4 -32.71 5.29 0.81
CA PHE A 4 -31.44 5.45 0.11
C PHE A 4 -31.26 6.92 -0.29
N LYS A 5 -30.29 7.60 0.33
CA LYS A 5 -29.95 8.99 0.01
C LYS A 5 -28.71 9.03 -0.88
N ILE A 6 -28.91 9.28 -2.18
CA ILE A 6 -27.81 9.53 -3.12
C ILE A 6 -27.30 10.94 -2.89
N LYS A 7 -26.05 11.07 -2.43
CA LYS A 7 -25.39 12.36 -2.22
C LYS A 7 -24.21 12.46 -3.18
N ALA A 8 -24.19 13.52 -3.99
CA ALA A 8 -23.01 13.85 -4.78
C ALA A 8 -21.83 14.10 -3.84
N VAL A 9 -20.74 13.36 -4.05
CA VAL A 9 -19.52 13.49 -3.25
C VAL A 9 -18.67 14.58 -3.90
N ASN A 10 -18.57 15.74 -3.25
CA ASN A 10 -17.77 16.85 -3.75
C ASN A 10 -16.46 16.96 -2.96
N CYS A 11 -15.40 17.38 -3.65
CA CYS A 11 -14.11 17.65 -3.05
C CYS A 11 -14.23 18.78 -2.02
N LYS A 12 -13.83 18.52 -0.77
CA LYS A 12 -13.81 19.53 0.29
C LYS A 12 -12.81 20.67 0.04
N ASN A 13 -11.86 20.49 -0.88
CA ASN A 13 -10.81 21.47 -1.16
C ASN A 13 -11.15 22.39 -2.35
N CYS A 14 -11.62 21.84 -3.48
CA CYS A 14 -11.90 22.63 -4.70
C CYS A 14 -13.36 22.58 -5.19
N GLY A 15 -14.24 21.84 -4.51
CA GLY A 15 -15.66 21.74 -4.88
C GLY A 15 -15.99 20.87 -6.10
N SER A 16 -14.98 20.32 -6.79
CA SER A 16 -15.19 19.41 -7.93
C SER A 16 -15.92 18.12 -7.51
N GLY A 17 -16.68 17.54 -8.45
CA GLY A 17 -17.27 16.21 -8.25
C GLY A 17 -16.20 15.13 -8.16
N LEU A 18 -16.29 14.29 -7.13
CA LEU A 18 -15.39 13.16 -6.92
C LEU A 18 -15.96 11.90 -7.55
N VAL A 19 -15.09 11.13 -8.20
CA VAL A 19 -15.43 9.79 -8.67
C VAL A 19 -15.19 8.82 -7.53
N VAL A 20 -16.26 8.17 -7.08
CA VAL A 20 -16.25 7.19 -5.99
C VAL A 20 -16.96 5.93 -6.47
N GLU A 21 -16.29 4.79 -6.42
CA GLU A 21 -16.92 3.49 -6.65
C GLU A 21 -17.55 2.95 -5.36
N VAL A 22 -18.51 2.03 -5.47
CA VAL A 22 -19.31 1.53 -4.33
C VAL A 22 -18.44 0.95 -3.19
N ASN A 23 -17.29 0.40 -3.52
CA ASN A 23 -16.36 -0.25 -2.58
C ASN A 23 -15.11 0.59 -2.30
N ASP A 24 -15.06 1.85 -2.75
CA ASP A 24 -13.92 2.71 -2.48
C ASP A 24 -13.94 3.19 -1.03
N ASN A 25 -12.83 2.95 -0.32
CA ASN A 25 -12.58 3.48 1.02
C ASN A 25 -11.83 4.82 0.96
N ILE A 26 -11.26 5.17 -0.18
CA ILE A 26 -10.56 6.44 -0.41
C ILE A 26 -11.01 6.99 -1.76
N THR A 27 -11.11 8.31 -1.84
CA THR A 27 -11.36 9.03 -3.07
C THR A 27 -10.23 10.01 -3.35
N TYR A 28 -9.89 10.16 -4.63
CA TYR A 28 -8.86 11.08 -5.08
C TYR A 28 -9.44 12.11 -6.04
N CYS A 29 -9.16 13.39 -5.78
CA CYS A 29 -9.57 14.49 -6.65
C CYS A 29 -8.55 14.70 -7.77
N SER A 30 -8.90 14.34 -9.00
CA SER A 30 -8.07 14.62 -10.19
C SER A 30 -8.04 16.10 -10.60
N SER A 31 -8.79 16.98 -9.93
CA SER A 31 -8.76 18.42 -10.22
C SER A 31 -7.74 19.17 -9.37
N CYS A 32 -7.62 18.84 -8.07
CA CYS A 32 -6.71 19.53 -7.15
C CYS A 32 -5.69 18.61 -6.47
N GLY A 33 -5.68 17.32 -6.77
CA GLY A 33 -4.76 16.34 -6.21
C GLY A 33 -4.97 16.00 -4.74
N SER A 34 -6.12 16.37 -4.16
CA SER A 34 -6.44 16.07 -2.76
C SER A 34 -7.05 14.68 -2.60
N GLY A 35 -6.58 13.91 -1.63
CA GLY A 35 -7.13 12.62 -1.24
C GLY A 35 -7.98 12.70 0.01
N PHE A 36 -9.01 11.84 0.07
CA PHE A 36 -9.87 11.72 1.25
C PHE A 36 -10.18 10.26 1.54
N GLU A 37 -10.01 9.82 2.78
CA GLU A 37 -10.57 8.58 3.29
C GLU A 37 -12.07 8.77 3.55
N ILE A 38 -12.87 7.78 3.19
CA ILE A 38 -14.33 7.78 3.30
C ILE A 38 -14.70 6.96 4.54
N ASN A 39 -15.12 7.64 5.60
CA ASN A 39 -15.49 7.04 6.87
C ASN A 39 -16.96 7.34 7.15
N ASN A 40 -17.86 6.36 7.00
CA ASN A 40 -19.31 6.53 7.23
C ASN A 40 -19.93 7.75 6.51
N GLY A 41 -19.42 8.07 5.31
CA GLY A 41 -19.86 9.23 4.51
C GLY A 41 -19.13 10.54 4.79
N ASP A 42 -18.26 10.58 5.80
CA ASP A 42 -17.36 11.69 6.05
C ASP A 42 -16.04 11.54 5.30
N LEU A 43 -15.59 12.64 4.70
CA LEU A 43 -14.31 12.73 4.00
C LEU A 43 -13.24 13.28 4.94
N THR A 44 -12.28 12.45 5.33
CA THR A 44 -11.11 12.84 6.12
C THR A 44 -9.89 12.96 5.22
N PRO A 45 -9.17 14.10 5.21
CA PRO A 45 -8.00 14.27 4.34
C PRO A 45 -6.94 13.18 4.57
N ILE A 46 -6.38 12.68 3.47
CA ILE A 46 -5.25 11.75 3.49
C ILE A 46 -4.18 12.21 2.49
N GLU A 47 -2.93 12.00 2.86
CA GLU A 47 -1.80 12.30 1.99
C GLU A 47 -1.73 11.28 0.84
N ILE A 48 -1.68 11.78 -0.39
CA ILE A 48 -1.51 10.99 -1.60
C ILE A 48 -0.32 11.54 -2.37
N ASN A 49 0.68 10.69 -2.55
CA ASN A 49 1.85 10.95 -3.37
C ASN A 49 1.96 9.88 -4.46
N PHE A 50 2.92 10.01 -5.35
CA PHE A 50 3.12 9.12 -6.48
C PHE A 50 4.60 8.80 -6.64
N ALA A 51 4.90 7.59 -7.10
CA ALA A 51 6.26 7.21 -7.47
C ALA A 51 6.54 7.59 -8.92
N ALA A 52 7.73 8.10 -9.22
CA ALA A 52 8.17 8.30 -10.59
C ALA A 52 8.57 6.95 -11.21
N PRO A 53 8.21 6.66 -12.47
CA PRO A 53 8.68 5.44 -13.13
C PRO A 53 10.20 5.48 -13.25
N THR A 54 10.88 4.42 -12.85
CA THR A 54 12.35 4.28 -12.96
C THR A 54 12.74 3.41 -14.15
N MET A 55 11.82 2.56 -14.61
CA MET A 55 12.02 1.70 -15.76
C MET A 55 11.40 2.31 -17.01
N SER A 56 12.08 2.15 -18.16
CA SER A 56 11.49 2.39 -19.47
C SER A 56 10.67 1.17 -19.90
N GLY A 57 9.48 1.41 -20.46
CA GLY A 57 8.56 0.37 -20.89
C GLY A 57 7.71 0.80 -22.06
N ASN A 58 7.29 -0.17 -22.86
CA ASN A 58 6.37 0.04 -23.97
C ASN A 58 4.94 -0.17 -23.47
N GLY A 59 4.19 0.91 -23.29
CA GLY A 59 2.79 0.87 -22.86
C GLY A 59 2.33 2.19 -22.25
N GLU A 60 1.01 2.35 -22.16
CA GLU A 60 0.41 3.46 -21.41
C GLU A 60 0.72 3.29 -19.91
N ILE A 61 1.17 4.37 -19.25
CA ILE A 61 1.40 4.38 -17.81
C ILE A 61 0.06 4.64 -17.10
N VAL A 62 -0.31 3.71 -16.23
CA VAL A 62 -1.45 3.84 -15.31
C VAL A 62 -0.96 3.77 -13.88
N TYR A 63 -1.59 4.52 -12.98
CA TYR A 63 -1.23 4.49 -11.57
C TYR A 63 -2.19 3.62 -10.77
N LYS A 64 -1.64 2.81 -9.86
CA LYS A 64 -2.40 2.00 -8.92
C LYS A 64 -2.09 2.40 -7.48
N PRO A 65 -3.11 2.47 -6.60
CA PRO A 65 -2.90 2.96 -5.25
C PRO A 65 -2.31 1.89 -4.34
N PHE A 66 -1.31 2.28 -3.56
CA PHE A 66 -0.74 1.48 -2.48
C PHE A 66 -0.83 2.27 -1.19
N TRP A 67 -1.16 1.59 -0.10
CA TRP A 67 -0.86 2.07 1.24
C TRP A 67 0.64 2.02 1.47
N PHE A 68 1.21 3.18 1.75
CA PHE A 68 2.57 3.32 2.24
C PHE A 68 2.50 3.55 3.75
N ILE A 69 3.02 2.58 4.50
CA ILE A 69 2.85 2.51 5.95
C ILE A 69 4.21 2.44 6.59
N ASN A 70 4.55 3.44 7.40
CA ASN A 70 5.71 3.35 8.27
C ASN A 70 5.29 2.74 9.62
N ALA A 71 5.98 1.69 10.04
CA ALA A 71 5.71 1.02 11.30
C ALA A 71 7.00 0.69 12.04
N HIS A 72 6.96 0.89 13.35
CA HIS A 72 7.98 0.42 14.27
C HIS A 72 7.64 -1.00 14.71
N ILE A 73 8.56 -1.92 14.52
CA ILE A 73 8.38 -3.33 14.88
C ILE A 73 9.31 -3.68 16.01
N ASN A 74 8.78 -4.37 17.01
CA ASN A 74 9.54 -4.90 18.13
C ASN A 74 9.27 -6.42 18.26
N ILE A 75 10.29 -7.23 18.01
CA ILE A 75 10.28 -8.68 18.16
C ILE A 75 10.52 -9.02 19.63
N ILE A 76 9.50 -9.60 20.26
CA ILE A 76 9.49 -9.94 21.69
C ILE A 76 10.06 -11.34 21.93
N GLU A 77 9.69 -12.30 21.08
CA GLU A 77 10.13 -13.69 21.19
C GLU A 77 10.26 -14.27 19.78
N ARG A 78 11.41 -14.85 19.46
CA ARG A 78 11.67 -15.47 18.16
C ARG A 78 12.61 -16.65 18.36
N ASP A 79 12.12 -17.83 18.03
CA ASP A 79 12.89 -19.08 18.08
C ASP A 79 13.32 -19.47 16.65
N SER A 80 14.23 -18.68 16.05
CA SER A 80 14.78 -18.98 14.74
C SER A 80 16.20 -18.44 14.53
N SER A 81 17.01 -19.22 13.82
CA SER A 81 18.42 -18.96 13.56
C SER A 81 18.59 -18.23 12.23
N GLY A 82 18.54 -16.89 12.20
CA GLY A 82 18.82 -16.14 10.97
C GLY A 82 18.86 -14.62 11.09
N ASN A 83 19.81 -14.00 10.37
CA ASN A 83 20.07 -12.54 10.34
C ASN A 83 19.17 -11.75 9.37
N PHE A 84 18.07 -12.34 8.88
CA PHE A 84 17.20 -11.68 7.88
C PHE A 84 16.62 -10.36 8.40
N PHE A 85 16.08 -10.35 9.62
CA PHE A 85 15.53 -9.13 10.21
C PHE A 85 16.60 -8.06 10.49
N ASN A 86 17.85 -8.45 10.73
CA ASN A 86 18.94 -7.49 10.85
C ASN A 86 19.16 -6.75 9.53
N ASN A 87 19.07 -7.47 8.40
CA ASN A 87 19.16 -6.84 7.08
C ASN A 87 17.92 -6.00 6.76
N LEU A 88 16.76 -6.39 7.30
CA LEU A 88 15.48 -5.72 7.06
C LEU A 88 15.34 -4.42 7.88
N PHE A 89 15.82 -4.41 9.13
CA PHE A 89 15.77 -3.26 10.04
C PHE A 89 17.03 -2.39 9.97
N GLY A 90 18.09 -2.86 9.30
CA GLY A 90 19.39 -2.20 9.24
C GLY A 90 20.33 -2.61 10.39
N SER A 91 21.62 -2.35 10.18
CA SER A 91 22.70 -2.73 11.09
C SER A 91 22.65 -1.93 12.40
N GLY A 92 21.89 -2.41 13.40
CA GLY A 92 21.80 -1.72 14.69
C GLY A 92 21.10 -2.48 15.81
N ASN A 93 20.05 -3.26 15.54
CA ASN A 93 19.35 -4.03 16.58
C ASN A 93 18.65 -5.27 16.00
N ASN A 94 18.82 -6.42 16.67
CA ASN A 94 18.23 -7.70 16.23
C ASN A 94 16.72 -7.81 16.52
N SER A 95 16.22 -6.98 17.44
CA SER A 95 14.88 -7.14 18.01
C SER A 95 13.93 -5.99 17.70
N ALA A 96 14.39 -4.88 17.13
CA ALA A 96 13.49 -3.78 16.79
C ALA A 96 14.00 -2.94 15.62
N GLY A 97 13.07 -2.38 14.85
CA GLY A 97 13.40 -1.51 13.73
C GLY A 97 12.18 -0.86 13.08
N GLU A 98 12.45 0.14 12.25
CA GLU A 98 11.45 0.77 11.40
C GLU A 98 11.34 0.01 10.08
N LEU A 99 10.12 -0.19 9.60
CA LEU A 99 9.85 -0.83 8.33
C LEU A 99 8.76 -0.07 7.57
N ASN A 100 8.99 0.10 6.26
CA ASN A 100 8.03 0.69 5.35
C ASN A 100 7.31 -0.41 4.57
N PHE A 101 6.03 -0.60 4.86
CA PHE A 101 5.19 -1.52 4.11
C PHE A 101 4.57 -0.85 2.90
N TYR A 102 4.47 -1.62 1.82
CA TYR A 102 3.76 -1.26 0.61
C TYR A 102 2.63 -2.27 0.42
N ILE A 103 1.40 -1.87 0.74
CA ILE A 103 0.24 -2.74 0.64
C ILE A 103 -0.65 -2.26 -0.50
N PRO A 104 -1.01 -3.08 -1.49
CA PRO A 104 -2.00 -2.69 -2.50
C PRO A 104 -3.27 -2.15 -1.83
N ALA A 105 -3.75 -1.00 -2.27
CA ALA A 105 -5.05 -0.47 -1.83
C ALA A 105 -6.19 -0.90 -2.77
N PHE A 106 -5.86 -1.62 -3.84
CA PHE A 106 -6.79 -2.15 -4.83
C PHE A 106 -6.94 -3.66 -4.74
N TYR A 107 -8.04 -4.17 -5.27
CA TYR A 107 -8.29 -5.60 -5.31
C TYR A 107 -7.25 -6.33 -6.15
N CYS A 108 -6.61 -7.33 -5.54
CA CYS A 108 -5.77 -8.33 -6.16
C CYS A 108 -5.91 -9.63 -5.36
N ASP A 109 -5.64 -10.77 -5.99
CA ASP A 109 -5.68 -12.06 -5.31
C ASP A 109 -4.58 -12.14 -4.23
N ILE A 110 -4.75 -13.04 -3.26
CA ILE A 110 -3.86 -13.12 -2.09
C ILE A 110 -2.40 -13.44 -2.47
N ASN A 111 -2.18 -14.21 -3.54
CA ASN A 111 -0.82 -14.58 -3.96
C ASN A 111 -0.13 -13.39 -4.63
N SER A 112 -0.81 -12.71 -5.54
CA SER A 112 -0.30 -11.49 -6.16
C SER A 112 -0.07 -10.39 -5.13
N MET A 113 -1.03 -10.19 -4.21
CA MET A 113 -0.92 -9.25 -3.10
C MET A 113 0.32 -9.54 -2.24
N LYS A 114 0.49 -10.79 -1.81
CA LYS A 114 1.64 -11.22 -1.02
C LYS A 114 2.94 -10.94 -1.77
N ASN A 115 3.05 -11.40 -3.01
CA ASN A 115 4.25 -11.27 -3.81
C ASN A 115 4.64 -9.80 -4.02
N ILE A 116 3.71 -8.96 -4.50
CA ILE A 116 4.01 -7.55 -4.77
C ILE A 116 4.33 -6.80 -3.47
N ALA A 117 3.52 -6.97 -2.42
CA ALA A 117 3.71 -6.26 -1.17
C ALA A 117 5.04 -6.62 -0.50
N SER A 118 5.39 -7.91 -0.50
CA SER A 118 6.67 -8.40 0.01
C SER A 118 7.85 -7.80 -0.76
N GLN A 119 7.85 -7.88 -2.09
CA GLN A 119 8.97 -7.37 -2.91
C GLN A 119 9.14 -5.85 -2.77
N PHE A 120 8.04 -5.09 -2.76
CA PHE A 120 8.09 -3.64 -2.55
C PHE A 120 8.58 -3.28 -1.14
N THR A 121 8.10 -3.98 -0.11
CA THR A 121 8.53 -3.77 1.29
C THR A 121 10.02 -4.07 1.46
N LEU A 122 10.52 -5.15 0.85
CA LEU A 122 11.93 -5.55 0.95
C LEU A 122 12.87 -4.62 0.18
N ARG A 123 12.47 -4.19 -1.02
CA ARG A 123 13.32 -3.35 -1.88
C ARG A 123 13.18 -1.86 -1.60
N ASN A 124 12.08 -1.45 -0.97
CA ASN A 124 11.73 -0.05 -0.71
C ASN A 124 12.02 0.88 -1.91
N PRO A 125 11.44 0.62 -3.10
CA PRO A 125 11.92 1.21 -4.35
C PRO A 125 11.63 2.71 -4.52
N VAL A 126 10.84 3.31 -3.63
CA VAL A 126 10.41 4.71 -3.76
C VAL A 126 11.16 5.58 -2.76
N ALA A 127 12.24 6.19 -3.23
CA ALA A 127 13.08 7.08 -2.41
C ALA A 127 12.46 8.47 -2.20
N SER A 128 11.69 8.98 -3.17
CA SER A 128 11.08 10.31 -3.09
C SER A 128 9.72 10.34 -3.81
N PRO A 129 8.62 10.31 -3.06
CA PRO A 129 7.28 10.47 -3.62
C PRO A 129 7.07 11.90 -4.16
N GLN A 130 6.42 12.00 -5.32
CA GLN A 130 6.09 13.27 -5.98
C GLN A 130 4.57 13.48 -6.05
N LYS A 131 4.12 14.72 -6.22
CA LYS A 131 2.71 15.01 -6.51
C LYS A 131 2.49 15.03 -8.01
N TYR A 132 1.63 14.14 -8.49
CA TYR A 132 1.12 14.18 -9.87
C TYR A 132 -0.37 14.45 -9.85
N ASN A 133 -0.86 15.18 -10.85
CA ASN A 133 -2.29 15.30 -11.08
C ASN A 133 -2.75 14.27 -12.11
N THR A 134 -2.76 13.00 -11.71
CA THR A 134 -3.16 11.87 -12.56
C THR A 134 -4.31 11.10 -11.95
N LYS A 135 -5.05 10.34 -12.74
CA LYS A 135 -6.17 9.52 -12.25
C LYS A 135 -5.64 8.40 -11.37
N LEU A 136 -6.22 8.27 -10.18
CA LEU A 136 -5.95 7.20 -9.23
C LEU A 136 -7.28 6.65 -8.70
N THR A 137 -7.52 5.35 -8.88
CA THR A 137 -8.83 4.71 -8.62
C THR A 137 -8.66 3.29 -8.11
N GLY A 138 -9.73 2.74 -7.52
CA GLY A 138 -9.82 1.34 -7.09
C GLY A 138 -9.34 1.15 -5.66
N PHE A 139 -9.77 2.00 -4.74
CA PHE A 139 -9.35 2.01 -3.34
C PHE A 139 -10.18 1.01 -2.50
N VAL A 140 -10.14 -0.26 -2.89
CA VAL A 140 -10.94 -1.34 -2.29
C VAL A 140 -10.53 -1.65 -0.85
N TYR A 141 -9.25 -1.55 -0.51
CA TYR A 141 -8.77 -1.85 0.85
C TYR A 141 -8.61 -0.58 1.67
N GLY A 142 -9.34 -0.50 2.79
CA GLY A 142 -9.25 0.63 3.72
C GLY A 142 -8.05 0.53 4.66
N LYS A 143 -7.89 1.52 5.53
CA LYS A 143 -6.78 1.58 6.50
C LYS A 143 -6.75 0.40 7.46
N SER A 144 -7.93 -0.09 7.86
CA SER A 144 -8.07 -1.27 8.72
C SER A 144 -7.55 -2.55 8.05
N ASP A 145 -7.86 -2.72 6.76
CA ASP A 145 -7.38 -3.85 5.96
C ASP A 145 -5.87 -3.75 5.75
N ALA A 146 -5.39 -2.56 5.43
CA ALA A 146 -3.96 -2.31 5.23
C ALA A 146 -3.12 -2.68 6.47
N LYS A 147 -3.63 -2.43 7.68
CA LYS A 147 -3.00 -2.89 8.93
C LYS A 147 -2.91 -4.42 9.01
N LYS A 148 -4.03 -5.11 8.76
CA LYS A 148 -4.10 -6.59 8.80
C LYS A 148 -3.17 -7.20 7.75
N LEU A 149 -3.14 -6.62 6.56
CA LEU A 149 -2.26 -7.04 5.47
C LEU A 149 -0.78 -6.79 5.80
N ALA A 150 -0.43 -5.67 6.43
CA ALA A 150 0.94 -5.42 6.91
C ALA A 150 1.40 -6.49 7.92
N HIS A 151 0.54 -6.86 8.88
CA HIS A 151 0.82 -7.99 9.77
C HIS A 151 1.01 -9.30 9.00
N PHE A 152 0.15 -9.60 8.03
CA PHE A 152 0.26 -10.80 7.20
C PHE A 152 1.57 -10.86 6.41
N ILE A 153 1.99 -9.75 5.80
CA ILE A 153 3.28 -9.66 5.07
C ILE A 153 4.45 -9.85 6.03
N PHE A 154 4.42 -9.22 7.20
CA PHE A 154 5.48 -9.36 8.19
C PHE A 154 5.63 -10.80 8.68
N ILE A 155 4.51 -11.46 9.03
CA ILE A 155 4.50 -12.87 9.43
C ILE A 155 4.98 -13.76 8.28
N SER A 156 4.60 -13.45 7.04
CA SER A 156 5.01 -14.23 5.86
C SER A 156 6.53 -14.27 5.69
N PHE A 157 7.24 -13.20 6.03
CA PHE A 157 8.70 -13.19 5.99
C PHE A 157 9.35 -14.19 6.95
N GLU A 158 8.73 -14.43 8.11
CA GLU A 158 9.20 -15.46 9.06
C GLU A 158 8.74 -16.85 8.64
N ALA A 159 7.50 -16.98 8.15
CA ALA A 159 6.93 -18.27 7.78
C ALA A 159 7.64 -18.95 6.60
N GLU A 160 8.15 -18.18 5.64
CA GLU A 160 8.92 -18.71 4.52
C GLU A 160 10.31 -19.25 4.92
N LYS A 161 10.73 -19.09 6.19
CA LYS A 161 12.07 -19.45 6.65
C LYS A 161 12.15 -20.68 7.54
N SER A 162 11.05 -21.16 8.13
CA SER A 162 11.14 -22.27 9.07
C SER A 162 10.10 -23.36 8.80
N ASP A 163 10.60 -24.59 8.67
CA ASP A 163 9.80 -25.82 8.74
C ASP A 163 9.21 -26.05 10.15
N THR A 164 9.53 -25.19 11.13
CA THR A 164 9.09 -25.36 12.52
C THR A 164 9.03 -24.02 13.27
N ILE A 165 8.10 -23.12 12.93
CA ILE A 165 7.80 -21.96 13.79
C ILE A 165 7.26 -22.50 15.12
N LYS A 166 8.05 -22.48 16.19
CA LYS A 166 7.58 -22.87 17.52
C LYS A 166 7.00 -21.68 18.28
N LYS A 167 7.65 -20.50 18.22
CA LYS A 167 7.17 -19.24 18.85
C LYS A 167 7.70 -18.00 18.12
N PHE A 168 6.78 -17.14 17.68
CA PHE A 168 7.06 -15.81 17.14
C PHE A 168 6.08 -14.80 17.75
N LYS A 169 6.58 -13.87 18.55
CA LYS A 169 5.81 -12.78 19.16
C LYS A 169 6.44 -11.46 18.80
N TYR A 170 5.62 -10.50 18.41
CA TYR A 170 6.05 -9.16 18.07
C TYR A 170 4.96 -8.15 18.40
N ASP A 171 5.37 -6.89 18.52
CA ASP A 171 4.51 -5.71 18.50
C ASP A 171 4.78 -4.90 17.23
N MET A 172 3.73 -4.30 16.66
CA MET A 172 3.82 -3.46 15.47
C MET A 172 3.05 -2.16 15.72
N GLN A 173 3.80 -1.07 15.82
CA GLN A 173 3.28 0.27 16.06
C GLN A 173 3.27 1.05 14.75
N PHE A 174 2.10 1.26 14.20
CA PHE A 174 1.94 2.05 12.98
C PHE A 174 2.14 3.55 13.25
N ARG A 175 3.16 4.14 12.63
CA ARG A 175 3.53 5.56 12.82
C ARG A 175 2.78 6.47 11.86
N SER A 176 2.69 6.10 10.59
CA SER A 176 2.03 6.90 9.56
C SER A 176 1.35 6.04 8.50
N PHE A 177 0.38 6.65 7.84
CA PHE A 177 -0.35 6.07 6.72
C PHE A 177 -0.50 7.14 5.64
N SER A 178 -0.03 6.82 4.45
CA SER A 178 -0.27 7.63 3.25
C SER A 178 -0.56 6.71 2.07
N ILE A 179 -1.01 7.30 0.97
CA ILE A 179 -1.18 6.61 -0.29
C ILE A 179 -0.03 6.95 -1.22
N LEU A 180 0.46 5.94 -1.91
CA LEU A 180 1.41 6.04 -2.97
C LEU A 180 0.79 5.49 -4.26
N GLY A 181 0.62 6.35 -5.26
CA GLY A 181 0.31 5.92 -6.61
C GLY A 181 1.56 5.33 -7.25
N ILE A 182 1.54 4.04 -7.53
CA ILE A 182 2.64 3.32 -8.16
C ILE A 182 2.37 3.22 -9.67
N PRO A 183 3.34 3.58 -10.53
CA PRO A 183 3.18 3.50 -11.97
C PRO A 183 3.28 2.06 -12.47
N PHE A 184 2.38 1.68 -13.38
CA PHE A 184 2.37 0.41 -14.09
C PHE A 184 2.25 0.66 -15.59
N PHE A 185 2.97 -0.11 -16.39
CA PHE A 185 2.73 -0.23 -17.83
C PHE A 185 1.58 -1.19 -18.09
N LYS A 186 0.61 -0.72 -18.86
CA LYS A 186 -0.45 -1.60 -19.38
C LYS A 186 0.09 -2.43 -20.54
N LEU A 187 0.12 -3.75 -20.36
CA LEU A 187 0.55 -4.69 -21.40
C LEU A 187 -0.60 -5.01 -22.37
N GLN A 188 -0.28 -5.48 -23.58
CA GLN A 188 -1.27 -5.76 -24.63
C GLN A 188 -2.28 -6.85 -24.24
N ASN A 189 -1.92 -7.74 -23.31
CA ASN A 189 -2.78 -8.82 -22.78
C ASN A 189 -3.66 -8.38 -21.60
N GLY A 190 -3.67 -7.08 -21.24
CA GLY A 190 -4.45 -6.55 -20.12
C GLY A 190 -3.78 -6.69 -18.75
N ARG A 191 -2.62 -7.34 -18.66
CA ARG A 191 -1.82 -7.39 -17.42
C ARG A 191 -1.13 -6.06 -17.16
N LEU A 192 -0.75 -5.83 -15.91
CA LEU A 192 -0.03 -4.65 -15.48
C LEU A 192 1.38 -5.04 -15.11
N LYS A 193 2.38 -4.28 -15.57
CA LYS A 193 3.77 -4.44 -15.15
C LYS A 193 4.24 -3.20 -14.41
N ASP A 194 4.63 -3.33 -13.16
CA ASP A 194 5.06 -2.19 -12.36
C ASP A 194 6.33 -1.55 -12.98
N ALA A 195 6.39 -0.22 -12.99
CA ALA A 195 7.45 0.55 -13.62
C ALA A 195 8.62 0.87 -12.67
N LEU A 196 8.73 0.17 -11.54
CA LEU A 196 9.77 0.36 -10.52
C LEU A 196 10.66 -0.88 -10.38
N LEU A 197 10.05 -2.05 -10.24
CA LEU A 197 10.66 -3.36 -10.03
C LEU A 197 10.41 -4.32 -11.21
N GLY A 198 9.47 -4.01 -12.11
CA GLY A 198 9.20 -4.80 -13.31
C GLY A 198 8.37 -6.06 -13.07
N MET A 199 7.61 -6.12 -11.98
CA MET A 199 6.73 -7.23 -11.63
C MET A 199 5.38 -7.14 -12.31
N GLU A 200 4.84 -8.29 -12.71
CA GLU A 200 3.53 -8.38 -13.35
C GLU A 200 2.42 -8.70 -12.33
N VAL A 201 1.26 -8.07 -12.52
CA VAL A 201 0.02 -8.23 -11.74
C VAL A 201 -1.16 -8.35 -12.69
#